data_AF-A0A7V6D3T8-F1
#
_entry.id   AF-A0A7V6D3T8-F1
#
_cell.length_a   1.000
_cell.length_b   1.000
_cell.length_c   1.000
_cell.angle_alpha   90.00
_cell.angle_beta   90.00
_cell.angle_gamma   90.00
#
_symmetry.space_group_name_H-M   'P 1'
#
loop_
_entity.id
_entity.type
_entity.pdbx_description
1 polymer ?
#
loop_
_entity_poly.entity_id
_entity_poly.type
_entity_poly.pdbx_seq_one_letter_code
_entity_poly.pdbx_strand_id
1 'polypeptide(L)'
;MECRPGALQAGLPLLRRCLPEVAVLAEARAARGEGRPGQSALEHTWEVLARLQPGLRSLPRERARVLCLAALLHEVGRSPLAAPAQRRSSHDQAGAAPARDALFRLHLPGPLRDEVVYLVRLHGLPTTFGEREAQLGRMLRLAWTVDTRLLYLLAAADLDAAGVAPGSLQRQRLAAFRARCQELGLWGREPPPLLAPPRWRQLAPRDPWLRRRLAGELRFWRLRGRVASPEEAEAWLAAQPAAPAGTLYLPVGVPGSGKSTWVTSRLPGSRLISMDEMRERLTGSRADQSRNAEVYRICRSALAQALRAGATVVWDAQSHTWSARQGLLALAREHHAYVIVIYMDVPLATALARNAGRQPVVPEAVIVRSYRALQEPRPFEAEELWRVDADGNCTRRVSDENAGA
;
A
#
# COMPACT_ATOMS: atom_id res chain seq x y z
N MET A 1 -22.69 17.73 11.03
CA MET A 1 -22.71 17.05 12.33
C MET A 1 -22.19 18.02 13.37
N GLU A 2 -23.03 18.57 14.24
CA GLU A 2 -22.50 19.26 15.41
C GLU A 2 -21.91 18.21 16.37
N CYS A 3 -20.61 18.30 16.67
CA CYS A 3 -19.95 17.39 17.60
C CYS A 3 -20.35 17.74 19.04
N ARG A 4 -21.54 17.31 19.48
CA ARG A 4 -21.95 17.38 20.89
C ARG A 4 -21.54 16.09 21.62
N PRO A 5 -21.10 16.15 22.89
CA PRO A 5 -20.69 14.97 23.67
C PRO A 5 -21.74 13.83 23.69
N GLY A 6 -23.04 14.16 23.73
CA GLY A 6 -24.13 13.17 23.70
C GLY A 6 -24.35 12.47 22.35
N ALA A 7 -23.83 13.02 21.24
CA ALA A 7 -24.01 12.43 19.91
C ALA A 7 -23.18 11.14 19.72
N LEU A 8 -22.03 11.05 20.39
CA LEU A 8 -21.19 9.86 20.39
C LEU A 8 -21.89 8.67 21.03
N GLN A 9 -22.47 8.87 22.21
CA GLN A 9 -23.15 7.81 22.96
C GLN A 9 -24.42 7.33 22.26
N ALA A 10 -25.17 8.24 21.64
CA ALA A 10 -26.33 7.91 20.81
C ALA A 10 -25.96 7.12 19.53
N GLY A 11 -24.76 7.34 18.98
CA GLY A 11 -24.27 6.66 17.78
C GLY A 11 -23.65 5.28 18.02
N LEU A 12 -23.31 4.92 19.27
CA LEU A 12 -22.62 3.67 19.60
C LEU A 12 -23.35 2.40 19.12
N PRO A 13 -24.69 2.25 19.23
CA PRO A 13 -25.38 1.08 18.72
C PRO A 13 -25.21 0.91 17.20
N LEU A 14 -25.25 2.01 16.44
CA LEU A 14 -25.02 2.00 15.00
C LEU A 14 -23.57 1.65 14.67
N LEU A 15 -22.61 2.23 15.40
CA LEU A 15 -21.19 1.88 15.25
C LEU A 15 -20.95 0.40 15.56
N ARG A 16 -21.51 -0.16 16.64
CA ARG A 16 -21.36 -1.59 16.96
C ARG A 16 -21.86 -2.50 15.84
N ARG A 17 -22.93 -2.09 15.13
CA ARG A 17 -23.49 -2.85 14.01
C ARG A 17 -22.68 -2.70 12.73
N CYS A 18 -22.27 -1.48 12.39
CA CYS A 18 -21.70 -1.17 11.08
C CYS A 18 -20.15 -1.15 11.08
N LEU A 19 -19.55 -0.71 12.18
CA LEU A 19 -18.12 -0.51 12.38
C LEU A 19 -17.69 -0.94 13.81
N PRO A 20 -17.85 -2.23 14.17
CA PRO A 20 -17.43 -2.76 15.47
C PRO A 20 -15.97 -2.41 15.83
N GLU A 21 -15.08 -2.29 14.84
CA GLU A 21 -13.68 -1.88 15.04
C GLU A 21 -13.55 -0.50 15.68
N VAL A 22 -14.46 0.42 15.34
CA VAL A 22 -14.53 1.77 15.90
C VAL A 22 -15.25 1.76 17.24
N ALA A 23 -16.32 0.96 17.37
CA ALA A 23 -17.10 0.91 18.61
C ALA A 23 -16.28 0.44 19.82
N VAL A 24 -15.36 -0.51 19.61
CA VAL A 24 -14.46 -1.03 20.66
C VAL A 24 -13.48 0.04 21.18
N LEU A 25 -13.26 1.14 20.44
CA LEU A 25 -12.43 2.25 20.91
C LEU A 25 -13.03 3.03 22.09
N ALA A 26 -14.32 2.86 22.38
CA ALA A 26 -14.93 3.40 23.60
C ALA A 26 -14.31 2.79 24.88
N GLU A 27 -13.79 1.58 24.79
CA GLU A 27 -13.17 0.84 25.89
C GLU A 27 -11.66 1.03 25.94
N ALA A 28 -11.06 1.57 24.87
CA ALA A 28 -9.64 1.88 24.74
C ALA A 28 -9.33 3.22 25.43
N ARG A 29 -8.99 3.20 26.72
CA ARG A 29 -8.55 4.40 27.44
C ARG A 29 -7.06 4.66 27.21
N ALA A 30 -6.71 5.94 27.01
CA ALA A 30 -5.32 6.31 26.80
C ALA A 30 -4.45 5.96 28.02
N ALA A 31 -3.26 5.41 27.77
CA ALA A 31 -2.25 5.21 28.80
C ALA A 31 -1.66 6.57 29.24
N ARG A 32 -0.98 6.62 30.40
CA ARG A 32 -0.33 7.86 30.86
C ARG A 32 0.66 8.35 29.79
N GLY A 33 0.46 9.58 29.29
CA GLY A 33 1.35 10.23 28.31
C GLY A 33 0.87 10.22 26.85
N GLU A 34 -0.25 9.57 26.54
CA GLU A 34 -0.91 9.63 25.23
C GLU A 34 -2.26 10.36 25.36
N GLY A 35 -2.47 11.42 24.58
CA GLY A 35 -3.74 12.19 24.61
C GLY A 35 -4.04 12.88 25.95
N ARG A 36 -5.29 13.30 26.15
CA ARG A 36 -5.73 13.91 27.41
C ARG A 36 -5.99 12.81 28.46
N PRO A 37 -5.58 12.98 29.73
CA PRO A 37 -5.80 11.97 30.78
C PRO A 37 -7.27 11.55 30.89
N GLY A 38 -7.54 10.26 30.77
CA GLY A 38 -8.89 9.69 30.89
C GLY A 38 -9.74 9.68 29.61
N GLN A 39 -9.27 10.29 28.52
CA GLN A 39 -9.96 10.28 27.22
C GLN A 39 -9.86 8.88 26.57
N SER A 40 -10.98 8.41 26.03
CA SER A 40 -11.02 7.20 25.19
C SER A 40 -10.54 7.50 23.77
N ALA A 41 -10.03 6.48 23.07
CA ALA A 41 -9.64 6.61 21.67
C ALA A 41 -10.82 6.99 20.75
N LEU A 42 -12.06 6.64 21.14
CA LEU A 42 -13.27 7.06 20.43
C LEU A 42 -13.54 8.56 20.59
N GLU A 43 -13.41 9.10 21.81
CA GLU A 43 -13.56 10.55 22.05
C GLU A 43 -12.48 11.34 21.30
N HIS A 44 -11.24 10.85 21.30
CA HIS A 44 -10.15 11.43 20.52
C HIS A 44 -10.48 11.44 19.02
N THR A 45 -10.94 10.31 18.47
CA THR A 45 -11.39 10.20 17.08
C THR A 45 -12.45 11.24 16.71
N TRP A 46 -13.39 11.50 17.61
CA TRP A 46 -14.43 12.51 17.40
C TRP A 46 -13.90 13.94 17.43
N GLU A 47 -12.95 14.22 18.31
CA GLU A 47 -12.29 15.52 18.37
C GLU A 47 -11.49 15.78 17.08
N VAL A 48 -10.76 14.78 16.57
CA VAL A 48 -10.09 14.86 15.26
C VAL A 48 -11.08 15.17 14.14
N LEU A 49 -12.21 14.45 14.07
CA LEU A 49 -13.27 14.72 13.09
C LEU A 49 -13.83 16.14 13.22
N ALA A 50 -14.01 16.65 14.44
CA ALA A 50 -14.45 18.01 14.68
C ALA A 50 -13.45 19.05 14.14
N ARG A 51 -12.14 18.86 14.39
CA ARG A 51 -11.08 19.74 13.88
C ARG A 51 -10.97 19.71 12.36
N LEU A 52 -11.31 18.59 11.72
CA LEU A 52 -11.30 18.48 10.26
C LEU A 52 -12.49 19.17 9.58
N GLN A 53 -13.61 19.40 10.26
CA GLN A 53 -14.84 19.90 9.63
C GLN A 53 -14.67 21.16 8.75
N PRO A 54 -13.94 22.19 9.18
CA PRO A 54 -13.73 23.37 8.34
C PRO A 54 -12.97 23.03 7.05
N GLY A 55 -11.91 22.20 7.15
CA GLY A 55 -11.10 21.79 6.02
C GLY A 55 -11.83 20.89 5.04
N LEU A 56 -12.73 20.03 5.54
CA LEU A 56 -13.52 19.10 4.71
C LEU A 56 -14.42 19.84 3.72
N ARG A 57 -14.96 21.02 4.07
CA ARG A 57 -15.81 21.84 3.19
C ARG A 57 -15.05 22.39 1.97
N SER A 58 -13.73 22.52 2.08
CA SER A 58 -12.88 23.03 1.00
C SER A 58 -12.38 21.96 0.02
N LEU A 59 -12.60 20.68 0.35
CA LEU A 59 -12.14 19.55 -0.46
C LEU A 59 -13.24 19.09 -1.44
N PRO A 60 -12.86 18.56 -2.62
CA PRO A 60 -13.78 17.80 -3.45
C PRO A 60 -14.44 16.69 -2.65
N ARG A 61 -15.72 16.42 -2.94
CA ARG A 61 -16.56 15.48 -2.16
C ARG A 61 -15.92 14.11 -1.95
N GLU A 62 -15.24 13.58 -2.96
CA GLU A 62 -14.54 12.29 -2.88
C GLU A 62 -13.35 12.34 -1.92
N ARG A 63 -12.51 13.39 -2.01
CA ARG A 63 -11.37 13.59 -1.11
C ARG A 63 -11.80 13.83 0.33
N ALA A 64 -12.89 14.58 0.53
CA ALA A 64 -13.49 14.78 1.84
C ALA A 64 -13.96 13.45 2.46
N ARG A 65 -14.57 12.56 1.68
CA ARG A 65 -15.00 11.22 2.13
C ARG A 65 -13.80 10.36 2.54
N VAL A 66 -12.75 10.33 1.72
CA VAL A 66 -11.50 9.59 2.03
C VAL A 66 -10.91 10.07 3.36
N LEU A 67 -10.77 11.39 3.53
CA LEU A 67 -10.23 11.97 4.77
C LEU A 67 -11.13 11.68 5.99
N CYS A 68 -12.46 11.77 5.84
CA CYS A 68 -13.40 11.41 6.92
C CYS A 68 -13.27 9.95 7.34
N LEU A 69 -13.21 9.02 6.38
CA LEU A 69 -13.08 7.59 6.66
C LEU A 69 -11.73 7.27 7.31
N ALA A 70 -10.65 7.89 6.85
CA ALA A 70 -9.33 7.73 7.45
C ALA A 70 -9.31 8.27 8.89
N ALA A 71 -9.88 9.45 9.13
CA ALA A 71 -10.01 10.01 10.47
C ALA A 71 -10.87 9.14 11.40
N LEU A 72 -11.97 8.57 10.91
CA LEU A 72 -12.81 7.65 11.68
C LEU A 72 -12.07 6.35 12.08
N LEU A 73 -11.09 5.93 11.28
CA LEU A 73 -10.40 4.64 11.44
C LEU A 73 -8.97 4.77 11.98
N HIS A 74 -8.40 5.97 12.15
CA HIS A 74 -6.96 6.10 12.45
C HIS A 74 -6.54 5.44 13.77
N GLU A 75 -7.43 5.41 14.76
CA GLU A 75 -7.17 4.84 16.09
C GLU A 75 -7.52 3.34 16.20
N VAL A 76 -8.06 2.68 15.16
CA VAL A 76 -8.51 1.27 15.28
C VAL A 76 -7.38 0.29 15.61
N GLY A 77 -6.13 0.71 15.44
CA GLY A 77 -4.94 -0.05 15.87
C GLY A 77 -4.72 -0.09 17.39
N ARG A 78 -5.40 0.76 18.18
CA ARG A 78 -5.32 0.81 19.65
C ARG A 78 -6.32 -0.09 20.36
N SER A 79 -6.98 -0.99 19.64
CA SER A 79 -7.99 -1.88 20.21
C SER A 79 -7.46 -2.62 21.46
N PRO A 80 -8.16 -2.58 22.61
CA PRO A 80 -7.75 -3.27 23.84
C PRO A 80 -7.77 -4.79 23.67
N LEU A 81 -8.54 -5.27 22.70
CA LEU A 81 -8.64 -6.67 22.28
C LEU A 81 -7.46 -7.11 21.40
N ALA A 82 -6.51 -6.20 21.10
CA ALA A 82 -5.34 -6.52 20.31
C ALA A 82 -4.42 -7.50 21.07
N ALA A 83 -4.06 -8.60 20.40
CA ALA A 83 -3.14 -9.60 20.90
C ALA A 83 -1.78 -8.98 21.26
N PRO A 84 -1.01 -9.54 22.21
CA PRO A 84 0.28 -9.00 22.65
C PRO A 84 1.28 -8.70 21.53
N ALA A 85 1.29 -9.51 20.47
CA ALA A 85 2.13 -9.29 19.30
C ALA A 85 1.79 -8.00 18.52
N GLN A 86 0.54 -7.53 18.58
CA GLN A 86 0.10 -6.28 17.95
C GLN A 86 0.58 -5.06 18.72
N ARG A 87 0.78 -5.16 20.04
CA ARG A 87 1.30 -4.07 20.89
C ARG A 87 2.76 -3.71 20.61
N ARG A 88 3.51 -4.55 19.87
CA ARG A 88 4.89 -4.28 19.45
C ARG A 88 5.00 -3.43 18.18
N SER A 89 3.89 -3.26 17.44
CA SER A 89 3.83 -2.37 16.29
C SER A 89 3.28 -1.02 16.73
N SER A 90 3.67 0.06 16.04
CA SER A 90 3.00 1.34 16.21
C SER A 90 1.52 1.21 15.82
N HIS A 91 0.64 1.94 16.51
CA HIS A 91 -0.81 1.79 16.34
C HIS A 91 -1.29 2.14 14.92
N ASP A 92 -0.60 3.05 14.23
CA ASP A 92 -0.81 3.37 12.82
C ASP A 92 -0.65 2.13 11.92
N GLN A 93 0.45 1.37 12.07
CA GLN A 93 0.65 0.12 11.33
C GLN A 93 -0.33 -0.96 11.75
N ALA A 94 -0.64 -1.06 13.05
CA ALA A 94 -1.59 -2.04 13.57
C ALA A 94 -3.03 -1.78 13.08
N GLY A 95 -3.39 -0.53 12.79
CA GLY A 95 -4.71 -0.11 12.33
C GLY A 95 -5.05 -0.51 10.90
N ALA A 96 -4.06 -0.85 10.06
CA ALA A 96 -4.29 -1.12 8.64
C ALA A 96 -5.23 -2.31 8.37
N ALA A 97 -5.07 -3.43 9.08
CA ALA A 97 -5.93 -4.60 8.92
C ALA A 97 -7.38 -4.37 9.37
N PRO A 98 -7.65 -3.90 10.61
CA PRO A 98 -9.03 -3.61 11.03
C PRO A 98 -9.68 -2.51 10.18
N ALA A 99 -8.93 -1.50 9.74
CA ALA A 99 -9.45 -0.51 8.78
C ALA A 99 -9.86 -1.19 7.47
N ARG A 100 -9.05 -2.11 6.93
CA ARG A 100 -9.38 -2.87 5.71
C ARG A 100 -10.66 -3.70 5.89
N ASP A 101 -10.80 -4.39 7.01
CA ASP A 101 -11.99 -5.22 7.31
C ASP A 101 -13.26 -4.36 7.39
N ALA A 102 -13.18 -3.21 8.07
CA ALA A 102 -14.27 -2.23 8.12
C ALA A 102 -14.67 -1.75 6.72
N LEU A 103 -13.70 -1.41 5.87
CA LEU A 103 -13.95 -0.88 4.53
C LEU A 103 -14.50 -1.94 3.56
N PHE A 104 -14.13 -3.21 3.74
CA PHE A 104 -14.77 -4.33 3.04
C PHE A 104 -16.24 -4.46 3.44
N ARG A 105 -16.56 -4.36 4.74
CA ARG A 105 -17.94 -4.44 5.24
C ARG A 105 -18.81 -3.30 4.72
N LEU A 106 -18.21 -2.13 4.47
CA LEU A 106 -18.89 -0.98 3.85
C LEU A 106 -19.02 -1.09 2.32
N HIS A 107 -18.56 -2.20 1.71
CA HIS A 107 -18.61 -2.43 0.26
C HIS A 107 -18.00 -1.30 -0.58
N LEU A 108 -16.99 -0.60 -0.05
CA LEU A 108 -16.35 0.50 -0.76
C LEU A 108 -15.47 -0.02 -1.90
N PRO A 109 -15.32 0.69 -3.03
CA PRO A 109 -14.46 0.26 -4.14
C PRO A 109 -12.99 0.08 -3.72
N GLY A 110 -12.32 -0.94 -4.27
CA GLY A 110 -10.94 -1.31 -3.92
C GLY A 110 -9.95 -0.13 -3.89
N PRO A 111 -9.85 0.70 -4.96
CA PRO A 111 -8.93 1.84 -4.96
C PRO A 111 -9.13 2.83 -3.81
N LEU A 112 -10.39 3.06 -3.42
CA LEU A 112 -10.73 3.94 -2.28
C LEU A 112 -10.36 3.27 -0.96
N ARG A 113 -10.62 1.97 -0.80
CA ARG A 113 -10.21 1.22 0.40
C ARG A 113 -8.71 1.31 0.62
N ASP A 114 -7.91 1.04 -0.41
CA ASP A 114 -6.46 1.11 -0.33
C ASP A 114 -5.97 2.49 0.13
N GLU A 115 -6.53 3.58 -0.42
CA GLU A 115 -6.11 4.94 -0.06
C GLU A 115 -6.41 5.25 1.41
N VAL A 116 -7.60 4.88 1.90
CA VAL A 116 -7.97 5.04 3.31
C VAL A 116 -7.05 4.19 4.21
N VAL A 117 -6.78 2.93 3.85
CA VAL A 117 -5.87 2.05 4.60
C VAL A 117 -4.46 2.64 4.65
N TYR A 118 -3.98 3.25 3.57
CA TYR A 118 -2.67 3.90 3.57
C TYR A 118 -2.63 5.19 4.39
N LEU A 119 -3.68 6.00 4.39
CA LEU A 119 -3.79 7.16 5.29
C LEU A 119 -3.74 6.70 6.76
N VAL A 120 -4.53 5.70 7.13
CA VAL A 120 -4.52 5.12 8.49
C VAL A 120 -3.13 4.57 8.82
N ARG A 121 -2.51 3.84 7.90
CA ARG A 121 -1.17 3.25 8.12
C ARG A 121 -0.08 4.29 8.32
N LEU A 122 -0.17 5.44 7.67
CA LEU A 122 0.90 6.43 7.57
C LEU A 122 0.63 7.70 8.37
N HIS A 123 -0.50 7.82 9.08
CA HIS A 123 -0.91 9.08 9.71
C HIS A 123 0.11 9.64 10.71
N GLY A 124 0.93 8.78 11.35
CA GLY A 124 2.01 9.21 12.23
C GLY A 124 3.25 9.75 11.51
N LEU A 125 3.47 9.39 10.23
CA LEU A 125 4.70 9.73 9.49
C LEU A 125 5.02 11.23 9.45
N PRO A 126 4.06 12.14 9.22
CA PRO A 126 4.34 13.58 9.21
C PRO A 126 4.87 14.11 10.57
N THR A 127 4.47 13.51 11.69
CA THR A 127 4.88 13.96 13.03
C THR A 127 6.25 13.42 13.45
N THR A 128 6.72 12.36 12.77
CA THR A 128 8.06 11.78 12.93
C THR A 128 9.01 12.12 11.78
N PHE A 129 8.61 13.03 10.89
CA PHE A 129 9.35 13.36 9.67
C PHE A 129 10.78 13.85 9.96
N GLY A 130 11.75 13.38 9.19
CA GLY A 130 13.16 13.73 9.32
C GLY A 130 13.93 13.55 8.01
N GLU A 131 15.26 13.68 8.08
CA GLU A 131 16.15 13.66 6.90
C GLU A 131 16.00 12.39 6.06
N ARG A 132 15.87 11.23 6.72
CA ARG A 132 15.68 9.96 6.06
C ARG A 132 14.39 9.97 5.23
N GLU A 133 13.29 10.43 5.79
CA GLU A 133 11.98 10.50 5.12
C GLU A 133 11.96 11.56 4.00
N ALA A 134 12.76 12.63 4.13
CA ALA A 134 12.86 13.71 3.15
C ALA A 134 13.58 13.34 1.84
N GLN A 135 14.22 12.16 1.78
CA GLN A 135 14.87 11.63 0.58
C GLN A 135 13.87 11.55 -0.60
N LEU A 136 14.30 12.02 -1.77
CA LEU A 136 13.44 12.14 -2.96
C LEU A 136 12.69 10.84 -3.28
N GLY A 137 13.38 9.71 -3.36
CA GLY A 137 12.75 8.42 -3.67
C GLY A 137 11.65 8.00 -2.68
N ARG A 138 11.78 8.34 -1.40
CA ARG A 138 10.76 8.08 -0.38
C ARG A 138 9.57 9.02 -0.52
N MET A 139 9.83 10.30 -0.78
CA MET A 139 8.77 11.29 -1.03
C MET A 139 7.96 10.94 -2.29
N LEU A 140 8.63 10.54 -3.38
CA LEU A 140 7.98 10.07 -4.61
C LEU A 140 7.09 8.85 -4.33
N ARG A 141 7.64 7.83 -3.64
CA ARG A 141 6.86 6.65 -3.24
C ARG A 141 5.64 7.03 -2.41
N LEU A 142 5.82 7.91 -1.42
CA LEU A 142 4.72 8.36 -0.56
C LEU A 142 3.62 9.03 -1.39
N ALA A 143 3.98 9.97 -2.27
CA ALA A 143 3.01 10.72 -3.08
C ALA A 143 2.33 9.89 -4.17
N TRP A 144 2.95 8.80 -4.68
CA TRP A 144 2.25 7.81 -5.51
C TRP A 144 1.39 6.82 -4.70
N THR A 145 1.59 6.76 -3.38
CA THR A 145 0.84 5.86 -2.50
C THR A 145 -0.41 6.53 -1.97
N VAL A 146 -0.30 7.78 -1.52
CA VAL A 146 -1.36 8.51 -0.83
C VAL A 146 -1.30 10.00 -1.16
N ASP A 147 -2.46 10.68 -1.09
CA ASP A 147 -2.52 12.13 -1.14
C ASP A 147 -1.82 12.74 0.09
N THR A 148 -0.68 13.39 -0.14
CA THR A 148 0.16 13.97 0.91
C THR A 148 -0.51 15.14 1.64
N ARG A 149 -1.45 15.84 0.99
CA ARG A 149 -2.21 16.92 1.62
C ARG A 149 -3.24 16.33 2.56
N LEU A 150 -3.94 15.25 2.17
CA LEU A 150 -4.85 14.55 3.09
C LEU A 150 -4.09 13.96 4.28
N LEU A 151 -2.92 13.39 4.03
CA LEU A 151 -2.06 12.86 5.10
C LEU A 151 -1.64 13.95 6.10
N TYR A 152 -1.25 15.13 5.60
CA TYR A 152 -0.96 16.28 6.45
C TYR A 152 -2.18 16.72 7.26
N LEU A 153 -3.35 16.86 6.62
CA LEU A 153 -4.57 17.33 7.28
C LEU A 153 -4.98 16.40 8.41
N LEU A 154 -4.88 15.08 8.20
CA LEU A 154 -5.15 14.07 9.22
C LEU A 154 -4.18 14.22 10.40
N ALA A 155 -2.88 14.27 10.14
CA ALA A 155 -1.86 14.41 11.19
C ALA A 155 -1.97 15.75 11.95
N ALA A 156 -2.31 16.84 11.26
CA ALA A 156 -2.51 18.15 11.89
C ALA A 156 -3.71 18.13 12.85
N ALA A 157 -4.85 17.59 12.39
CA ALA A 157 -6.05 17.47 13.20
C ALA A 157 -5.84 16.55 14.41
N ASP A 158 -5.05 15.48 14.25
CA ASP A 158 -4.65 14.58 15.33
C ASP A 158 -3.85 15.31 16.43
N LEU A 159 -2.81 16.06 16.07
CA LEU A 159 -2.04 16.88 17.01
C LEU A 159 -2.90 17.95 17.69
N ASP A 160 -3.83 18.55 16.95
CA ASP A 160 -4.74 19.58 17.45
C ASP A 160 -5.76 19.03 18.45
N ALA A 161 -6.30 17.84 18.19
CA ALA A 161 -7.19 17.13 19.11
C ALA A 161 -6.44 16.68 20.38
N ALA A 162 -5.22 16.15 20.23
CA ALA A 162 -4.38 15.75 21.34
C ALA A 162 -3.83 16.94 22.17
N GLY A 163 -4.08 18.20 21.76
CA GLY A 163 -3.67 19.39 22.50
C GLY A 163 -2.15 19.62 22.46
N VAL A 164 -1.46 19.12 21.45
CA VAL A 164 -0.01 19.24 21.32
C VAL A 164 0.39 20.71 21.14
N ALA A 165 1.35 21.20 21.93
CA ALA A 165 1.74 22.62 21.93
C ALA A 165 2.31 23.10 20.58
N PRO A 166 2.03 24.34 20.14
CA PRO A 166 2.53 24.93 18.89
C PRO A 166 4.04 24.77 18.63
N GLY A 167 4.87 24.91 19.66
CA GLY A 167 6.34 24.84 19.56
C GLY A 167 6.94 23.43 19.65
N SER A 168 6.11 22.39 19.79
CA SER A 168 6.59 21.00 19.95
C SER A 168 7.38 20.50 18.73
N LEU A 169 8.28 19.53 18.96
CA LEU A 169 9.04 18.88 17.90
C LEU A 169 8.12 18.22 16.86
N GLN A 170 7.00 17.62 17.28
CA GLN A 170 6.02 17.02 16.36
C GLN A 170 5.45 18.04 15.37
N ARG A 171 5.13 19.27 15.82
CA ARG A 171 4.63 20.33 14.94
C ARG A 171 5.70 20.90 14.03
N GLN A 172 6.93 21.00 14.50
CA GLN A 172 8.08 21.37 13.66
C GLN A 172 8.30 20.35 12.54
N ARG A 173 8.24 19.04 12.86
CA ARG A 173 8.34 17.95 11.88
C ARG A 173 7.18 17.95 10.88
N LEU A 174 5.95 18.18 11.37
CA LEU A 174 4.77 18.32 10.50
C LEU A 174 4.90 19.51 9.54
N ALA A 175 5.46 20.64 10.00
CA ALA A 175 5.76 21.79 9.15
C ALA A 175 6.85 21.47 8.10
N ALA A 176 7.92 20.77 8.51
CA ALA A 176 8.99 20.33 7.60
C ALA A 176 8.45 19.36 6.53
N PHE A 177 7.57 18.43 6.91
CA PHE A 177 6.88 17.53 5.98
C PHE A 177 6.11 18.30 4.90
N ARG A 178 5.30 19.30 5.32
CA ARG A 178 4.56 20.15 4.40
C ARG A 178 5.48 20.94 3.47
N ALA A 179 6.51 21.58 4.02
CA ALA A 179 7.47 22.36 3.24
C ALA A 179 8.14 21.50 2.17
N ARG A 180 8.60 20.29 2.54
CA ARG A 180 9.23 19.36 1.61
C ARG A 180 8.26 18.87 0.52
N CYS A 181 7.00 18.59 0.86
CA CYS A 181 5.99 18.25 -0.14
C CYS A 181 5.76 19.41 -1.13
N GLN A 182 5.72 20.65 -0.66
CA GLN A 182 5.51 21.82 -1.51
C GLN A 182 6.72 22.10 -2.41
N GLU A 183 7.93 22.04 -1.86
CA GLU A 183 9.20 22.19 -2.58
C GLU A 183 9.31 21.19 -3.75
N LEU A 184 8.99 19.92 -3.51
CA LEU A 184 9.01 18.88 -4.54
C LEU A 184 7.78 18.88 -5.45
N GLY A 185 6.83 19.78 -5.23
CA GLY A 185 5.57 19.82 -5.98
C GLY A 185 4.67 18.59 -5.76
N LEU A 186 4.75 17.93 -4.62
CA LEU A 186 4.01 16.70 -4.29
C LEU A 186 2.76 16.95 -3.44
N TRP A 187 2.40 18.20 -3.16
CA TRP A 187 1.28 18.58 -2.30
C TRP A 187 -0.08 18.29 -2.95
N GLY A 188 -0.75 17.21 -2.52
CA GLY A 188 -2.09 16.85 -2.98
C GLY A 188 -2.17 16.38 -4.44
N ARG A 189 -1.04 15.95 -5.01
CA ARG A 189 -0.96 15.45 -6.39
C ARG A 189 0.08 14.35 -6.50
N GLU A 190 -0.13 13.45 -7.46
CA GLU A 190 0.86 12.43 -7.80
C GLU A 190 2.15 13.10 -8.35
N PRO A 191 3.32 12.50 -8.15
CA PRO A 191 4.56 12.97 -8.73
C PRO A 191 4.44 13.18 -10.25
N PRO A 192 4.86 14.35 -10.78
CA PRO A 192 4.84 14.61 -12.22
C PRO A 192 5.82 13.67 -12.93
N PRO A 193 5.60 13.31 -14.21
CA PRO A 193 6.57 12.53 -14.98
C PRO A 193 7.91 13.27 -15.11
N LEU A 194 9.02 12.54 -15.33
CA LEU A 194 10.33 13.14 -15.58
C LEU A 194 10.35 13.94 -16.89
N LEU A 195 9.68 13.41 -17.90
CA LEU A 195 9.53 14.06 -19.20
C LEU A 195 8.12 14.64 -19.31
N ALA A 196 8.03 15.91 -19.71
CA ALA A 196 6.75 16.54 -19.94
C ALA A 196 5.98 15.80 -21.06
N PRO A 197 4.63 15.73 -21.00
CA PRO A 197 3.85 14.96 -21.97
C PRO A 197 4.12 15.26 -23.46
N PRO A 198 4.39 16.51 -23.90
CA PRO A 198 4.78 16.78 -25.28
C PRO A 198 6.11 16.13 -25.65
N ARG A 199 7.11 16.18 -24.76
CA ARG A 199 8.43 15.60 -25.00
C ARG A 199 8.38 14.07 -24.96
N TRP A 200 7.64 13.51 -24.00
CA TRP A 200 7.37 12.07 -23.95
C TRP A 200 6.75 11.57 -25.26
N ARG A 201 5.73 12.25 -25.79
CA ARG A 201 5.08 11.86 -27.06
C ARG A 201 6.02 11.89 -28.28
N GLN A 202 7.05 12.73 -28.27
CA GLN A 202 8.05 12.80 -29.34
C GLN A 202 9.04 11.65 -29.27
N LEU A 203 9.49 11.28 -28.06
CA LEU A 203 10.55 10.30 -27.84
C LEU A 203 10.05 8.87 -27.66
N ALA A 204 8.87 8.71 -27.06
CA ALA A 204 8.37 7.39 -26.68
C ALA A 204 7.95 6.57 -27.92
N PRO A 205 8.21 5.26 -27.91
CA PRO A 205 7.81 4.38 -29.00
C PRO A 205 6.29 4.39 -29.29
N ARG A 206 5.94 4.13 -30.55
CA ARG A 206 4.55 4.01 -30.99
C ARG A 206 3.86 2.78 -30.41
N ASP A 207 4.62 1.70 -30.18
CA ASP A 207 4.13 0.48 -29.54
C ASP A 207 3.64 0.75 -28.10
N PRO A 208 2.36 0.50 -27.78
CA PRO A 208 1.80 0.79 -26.46
C PRO A 208 2.42 -0.03 -25.33
N TRP A 209 2.86 -1.26 -25.59
CA TRP A 209 3.47 -2.15 -24.60
C TRP A 209 4.85 -1.64 -24.20
N LEU A 210 5.69 -1.36 -25.19
CA LEU A 210 7.01 -0.80 -24.99
C LEU A 210 6.93 0.57 -24.31
N ARG A 211 6.00 1.43 -24.74
CA ARG A 211 5.77 2.73 -24.12
C ARG A 211 5.48 2.61 -22.62
N ARG A 212 4.58 1.71 -22.22
CA ARG A 212 4.24 1.48 -20.80
C ARG A 212 5.42 0.95 -20.01
N ARG A 213 6.17 -0.02 -20.54
CA ARG A 213 7.39 -0.54 -19.92
C ARG A 213 8.37 0.59 -19.61
N LEU A 214 8.69 1.39 -20.62
CA LEU A 214 9.65 2.49 -20.49
C LEU A 214 9.20 3.51 -19.44
N ALA A 215 7.92 3.87 -19.45
CA ALA A 215 7.33 4.75 -18.46
C ALA A 215 7.43 4.19 -17.03
N GLY A 216 7.11 2.90 -16.84
CA GLY A 216 7.22 2.24 -15.54
C GLY A 216 8.66 2.09 -15.05
N GLU A 217 9.60 1.83 -15.96
CA GLU A 217 11.04 1.82 -15.67
C GLU A 217 11.55 3.19 -15.25
N LEU A 218 11.22 4.26 -15.99
CA LEU A 218 11.59 5.63 -15.61
C LEU A 218 11.06 6.00 -14.23
N ARG A 219 9.77 5.73 -13.93
CA ARG A 219 9.21 5.94 -12.59
C ARG A 219 9.98 5.20 -11.51
N PHE A 220 10.29 3.93 -11.75
CA PHE A 220 10.98 3.08 -10.78
C PHE A 220 12.44 3.49 -10.59
N TRP A 221 13.15 3.81 -11.67
CA TRP A 221 14.54 4.25 -11.62
C TRP A 221 14.69 5.64 -11.02
N ARG A 222 13.71 6.53 -11.21
CA ARG A 222 13.61 7.78 -10.45
C ARG A 222 13.42 7.56 -8.96
N LEU A 223 12.52 6.65 -8.59
CA LEU A 223 12.32 6.27 -7.19
C LEU A 223 13.60 5.72 -6.54
N ARG A 224 14.46 5.06 -7.32
CA ARG A 224 15.75 4.51 -6.89
C ARG A 224 16.92 5.49 -7.00
N GLY A 225 16.69 6.71 -7.50
CA GLY A 225 17.73 7.72 -7.69
C GLY A 225 18.72 7.38 -8.81
N ARG A 226 18.35 6.51 -9.76
CA ARG A 226 19.17 6.15 -10.94
C ARG A 226 18.94 7.07 -12.13
N VAL A 227 17.79 7.74 -12.18
CA VAL A 227 17.42 8.74 -13.20
C VAL A 227 16.71 9.87 -12.48
N ALA A 228 17.30 11.05 -12.42
CA ALA A 228 16.84 12.16 -11.60
C ALA A 228 16.43 13.40 -12.42
N SER A 229 16.92 13.53 -13.65
CA SER A 229 16.66 14.69 -14.51
C SER A 229 15.99 14.32 -15.84
N PRO A 230 15.37 15.30 -16.54
CA PRO A 230 14.88 15.11 -17.90
C PRO A 230 15.98 14.62 -18.86
N GLU A 231 17.18 15.22 -18.80
CA GLU A 231 18.31 14.88 -19.68
C GLU A 231 18.77 13.43 -19.47
N GLU A 232 18.86 13.00 -18.21
CA GLU A 232 19.16 11.61 -17.88
C GLU A 232 18.05 10.66 -18.37
N ALA A 233 16.79 11.07 -18.30
CA ALA A 233 15.67 10.28 -18.78
C ALA A 233 15.70 10.13 -20.31
N GLU A 234 16.02 11.19 -21.06
CA GLU A 234 16.17 11.12 -22.52
C GLU A 234 17.34 10.23 -22.93
N ALA A 235 18.50 10.41 -22.30
CA ALA A 235 19.68 9.58 -22.54
C ALA A 235 19.39 8.11 -22.20
N TRP A 236 18.70 7.86 -21.08
CA TRP A 236 18.28 6.53 -20.68
C TRP A 236 17.35 5.91 -21.74
N LEU A 237 16.33 6.63 -22.21
CA LEU A 237 15.38 6.15 -23.23
C LEU A 237 16.08 5.78 -24.54
N ALA A 238 17.03 6.60 -25.00
CA ALA A 238 17.78 6.36 -26.22
C ALA A 238 18.61 5.05 -26.17
N ALA A 239 19.00 4.62 -24.98
CA ALA A 239 19.77 3.39 -24.76
C ALA A 239 18.92 2.13 -24.56
N GLN A 240 17.58 2.24 -24.57
CA GLN A 240 16.71 1.10 -24.25
C GLN A 240 16.47 0.18 -25.45
N PRO A 241 16.36 -1.16 -25.21
CA PRO A 241 16.05 -2.09 -26.28
C PRO A 241 14.65 -1.89 -26.86
N ALA A 242 14.51 -2.18 -28.15
CA ALA A 242 13.28 -2.04 -28.92
C ALA A 242 12.20 -3.09 -28.61
N ALA A 243 12.51 -4.15 -27.85
CA ALA A 243 11.55 -5.16 -27.43
C ALA A 243 11.74 -5.51 -25.94
N PRO A 244 10.66 -5.79 -25.20
CA PRO A 244 10.75 -6.31 -23.84
C PRO A 244 11.42 -7.69 -23.85
N ALA A 245 12.28 -7.95 -22.85
CA ALA A 245 12.95 -9.25 -22.79
C ALA A 245 12.04 -10.37 -22.25
N GLY A 246 10.91 -10.05 -21.63
CA GLY A 246 9.98 -11.04 -21.06
C GLY A 246 8.85 -10.38 -20.28
N THR A 247 8.03 -11.18 -19.58
CA THR A 247 6.94 -10.67 -18.73
C THR A 247 7.01 -11.29 -17.34
N LEU A 248 6.95 -10.46 -16.30
CA LEU A 248 6.80 -10.88 -14.91
C LEU A 248 5.37 -10.63 -14.44
N TYR A 249 4.67 -11.71 -14.10
CA TYR A 249 3.47 -11.67 -13.29
C TYR A 249 3.84 -11.83 -11.82
N LEU A 250 3.45 -10.85 -10.99
CA LEU A 250 3.69 -10.83 -9.55
C LEU A 250 2.36 -10.89 -8.77
N PRO A 251 1.88 -12.10 -8.44
CA PRO A 251 0.75 -12.28 -7.53
C PRO A 251 1.02 -11.75 -6.12
N VAL A 252 0.05 -11.03 -5.56
CA VAL A 252 0.06 -10.44 -4.22
C VAL A 252 -1.27 -10.76 -3.54
N GLY A 253 -1.22 -11.39 -2.37
CA GLY A 253 -2.44 -11.77 -1.65
C GLY A 253 -2.17 -12.88 -0.65
N VAL A 254 -2.88 -12.87 0.48
CA VAL A 254 -2.66 -13.79 1.60
C VAL A 254 -2.93 -15.26 1.22
N PRO A 255 -2.41 -16.25 1.97
CA PRO A 255 -2.85 -17.64 1.78
C PRO A 255 -4.39 -17.74 1.91
N GLY A 256 -5.02 -18.60 1.11
CA GLY A 256 -6.49 -18.71 1.03
C GLY A 256 -7.18 -17.67 0.14
N SER A 257 -6.46 -16.65 -0.37
CA SER A 257 -7.05 -15.64 -1.28
C SER A 257 -7.37 -16.14 -2.69
N GLY A 258 -6.89 -17.32 -3.08
CA GLY A 258 -7.11 -17.90 -4.41
C GLY A 258 -6.03 -17.60 -5.47
N LYS A 259 -4.90 -16.97 -5.09
CA LYS A 259 -3.77 -16.68 -6.03
C LYS A 259 -3.40 -17.85 -6.93
N SER A 260 -3.06 -19.00 -6.33
CA SER A 260 -2.53 -20.15 -7.09
C SER A 260 -3.57 -20.65 -8.08
N THR A 261 -4.82 -20.81 -7.64
CA THR A 261 -5.95 -21.19 -8.52
C THR A 261 -6.16 -20.21 -9.67
N TRP A 262 -6.12 -18.90 -9.38
CA TRP A 262 -6.31 -17.86 -10.38
C TRP A 262 -5.16 -17.85 -11.41
N VAL A 263 -3.91 -17.94 -10.94
CA VAL A 263 -2.73 -17.99 -11.79
C VAL A 263 -2.76 -19.22 -12.71
N THR A 264 -2.96 -20.41 -12.15
CA THR A 264 -2.96 -21.66 -12.92
C THR A 264 -4.07 -21.68 -13.98
N SER A 265 -5.25 -21.16 -13.66
CA SER A 265 -6.37 -21.13 -14.61
C SER A 265 -6.23 -20.06 -15.70
N ARG A 266 -5.61 -18.91 -15.40
CA ARG A 266 -5.56 -17.76 -16.32
C ARG A 266 -4.24 -17.62 -17.07
N LEU A 267 -3.16 -18.26 -16.63
CA LEU A 267 -1.82 -18.15 -17.22
C LEU A 267 -1.19 -19.53 -17.54
N PRO A 268 -1.87 -20.42 -18.31
CA PRO A 268 -1.45 -21.80 -18.52
C PRO A 268 -0.14 -22.01 -19.32
N GLY A 269 0.46 -20.96 -19.88
CA GLY A 269 1.76 -21.01 -20.58
C GLY A 269 2.91 -20.35 -19.81
N SER A 270 2.67 -19.89 -18.58
CA SER A 270 3.67 -19.18 -17.80
C SER A 270 4.60 -20.14 -17.06
N ARG A 271 5.89 -19.78 -16.98
CA ARG A 271 6.85 -20.48 -16.13
C ARG A 271 6.61 -20.08 -14.68
N LEU A 272 6.15 -21.02 -13.86
CA LEU A 272 6.00 -20.81 -12.42
C LEU A 272 7.37 -20.89 -11.73
N ILE A 273 7.71 -19.90 -10.92
CA ILE A 273 8.84 -19.94 -9.99
C ILE A 273 8.27 -19.82 -8.58
N SER A 274 8.18 -20.95 -7.88
CA SER A 274 7.65 -21.02 -6.52
C SER A 274 8.77 -21.15 -5.48
N MET A 275 8.81 -20.22 -4.52
CA MET A 275 9.75 -20.33 -3.39
C MET A 275 9.41 -21.50 -2.47
N ASP A 276 8.13 -21.87 -2.38
CA ASP A 276 7.69 -22.97 -1.53
C ASP A 276 8.11 -24.32 -2.13
N GLU A 277 7.97 -24.51 -3.44
CA GLU A 277 8.49 -25.71 -4.13
C GLU A 277 10.01 -25.78 -4.05
N MET A 278 10.71 -24.64 -4.21
CA MET A 278 12.16 -24.60 -4.07
C MET A 278 12.60 -24.99 -2.65
N ARG A 279 11.88 -24.53 -1.63
CA ARG A 279 12.16 -24.87 -0.23
C ARG A 279 11.96 -26.37 0.01
N GLU A 280 10.82 -26.92 -0.40
CA GLU A 280 10.54 -28.36 -0.33
C GLU A 280 11.63 -29.19 -1.01
N ARG A 281 12.12 -28.77 -2.18
CA ARG A 281 13.22 -29.44 -2.87
C ARG A 281 14.55 -29.41 -2.12
N LEU A 282 14.86 -28.33 -1.39
CA LEU A 282 16.14 -28.14 -0.70
C LEU A 282 16.16 -28.65 0.75
N THR A 283 15.01 -28.74 1.40
CA THR A 283 14.89 -29.07 2.83
C THR A 283 13.95 -30.25 3.10
N GLY A 284 13.21 -30.74 2.10
CA GLY A 284 12.16 -31.73 2.27
C GLY A 284 10.85 -31.17 2.87
N SER A 285 10.78 -29.87 3.17
CA SER A 285 9.60 -29.26 3.80
C SER A 285 9.36 -27.81 3.40
N ARG A 286 8.14 -27.50 2.94
CA ARG A 286 7.69 -26.12 2.66
C ARG A 286 7.68 -25.22 3.91
N ALA A 287 7.65 -25.80 5.11
CA ALA A 287 7.65 -25.05 6.36
C ALA A 287 9.05 -24.65 6.82
N ASP A 288 10.11 -25.33 6.34
CA ASP A 288 11.47 -25.11 6.83
C ASP A 288 12.11 -23.80 6.28
N GLN A 289 12.23 -22.81 7.16
CA GLN A 289 12.78 -21.49 6.82
C GLN A 289 14.31 -21.41 6.98
N SER A 290 15.01 -22.49 7.34
CA SER A 290 16.46 -22.51 7.66
C SER A 290 17.34 -22.04 6.50
N ARG A 291 16.95 -22.33 5.25
CA ARG A 291 17.70 -22.00 4.02
C ARG A 291 17.05 -20.90 3.18
N ASN A 292 16.27 -20.01 3.79
CA ASN A 292 15.51 -18.98 3.08
C ASN A 292 16.34 -18.07 2.15
N ALA A 293 17.52 -17.64 2.59
CA ALA A 293 18.39 -16.78 1.78
C ALA A 293 18.87 -17.51 0.52
N GLU A 294 19.15 -18.81 0.63
CA GLU A 294 19.58 -19.65 -0.48
C GLU A 294 18.41 -19.94 -1.44
N VAL A 295 17.25 -20.31 -0.90
CA VAL A 295 16.00 -20.47 -1.67
C VAL A 295 15.72 -19.22 -2.51
N TYR A 296 15.78 -18.05 -1.87
CA TYR A 296 15.55 -16.77 -2.53
C TYR A 296 16.60 -16.50 -3.61
N ARG A 297 17.89 -16.72 -3.33
CA ARG A 297 18.98 -16.54 -4.31
C ARG A 297 18.78 -17.41 -5.55
N ILE A 298 18.45 -18.70 -5.38
CA ILE A 298 18.24 -19.64 -6.49
C ILE A 298 17.02 -19.23 -7.31
N CYS A 299 15.88 -18.94 -6.67
CA CYS A 299 14.67 -18.50 -7.38
C CYS A 299 14.90 -17.18 -8.12
N ARG A 300 15.59 -16.22 -7.49
CA ARG A 300 15.94 -14.93 -8.10
C ARG A 300 16.84 -15.11 -9.33
N SER A 301 17.81 -16.02 -9.28
CA SER A 301 18.67 -16.37 -10.43
C SER A 301 17.87 -17.01 -11.57
N ALA A 302 16.96 -17.94 -11.25
CA ALA A 302 16.08 -18.56 -12.23
C ALA A 302 15.13 -17.54 -12.90
N LEU A 303 14.60 -16.59 -12.12
CA LEU A 303 13.79 -15.49 -12.66
C LEU A 303 14.61 -14.65 -13.64
N ALA A 304 15.82 -14.25 -13.26
CA ALA A 304 16.71 -13.48 -14.12
C ALA A 304 17.03 -14.21 -15.44
N GLN A 305 17.31 -15.52 -15.38
CA GLN A 305 17.57 -16.33 -16.57
C GLN A 305 16.34 -16.44 -17.47
N ALA A 306 15.16 -16.68 -16.88
CA ALA A 306 13.92 -16.80 -17.64
C ALA A 306 13.54 -15.48 -18.33
N LEU A 307 13.67 -14.35 -17.63
CA LEU A 307 13.40 -13.03 -18.20
C LEU A 307 14.40 -12.64 -19.30
N ARG A 308 15.67 -13.06 -19.21
CA ARG A 308 16.62 -12.86 -20.34
C ARG A 308 16.25 -13.66 -21.58
N ALA A 309 15.48 -14.74 -21.42
CA ALA A 309 15.17 -15.68 -22.49
C ALA A 309 13.81 -15.42 -23.17
N GLY A 310 13.16 -14.27 -23.00
CA GLY A 310 11.84 -14.05 -23.60
C GLY A 310 10.66 -14.47 -22.73
N ALA A 311 10.90 -15.13 -21.58
CA ALA A 311 9.85 -15.93 -20.96
C ALA A 311 8.78 -15.09 -20.24
N THR A 312 7.56 -15.64 -20.24
CA THR A 312 6.51 -15.23 -19.32
C THR A 312 6.64 -16.00 -18.00
N VAL A 313 6.82 -15.29 -16.90
CA VAL A 313 7.13 -15.88 -15.59
C VAL A 313 6.10 -15.44 -14.56
N VAL A 314 5.62 -16.40 -13.75
CA VAL A 314 4.85 -16.09 -12.53
C VAL A 314 5.73 -16.33 -11.32
N TRP A 315 5.87 -15.30 -10.48
CA TRP A 315 6.57 -15.41 -9.20
C TRP A 315 5.60 -15.79 -8.08
N ASP A 316 5.60 -17.05 -7.68
CA ASP A 316 4.75 -17.55 -6.60
C ASP A 316 5.48 -17.53 -5.26
N ALA A 317 5.32 -16.42 -4.55
CA ALA A 317 5.79 -16.27 -3.18
C ALA A 317 4.89 -15.31 -2.38
N GLN A 318 5.14 -15.24 -1.08
CA GLN A 318 4.48 -14.29 -0.18
C GLN A 318 5.01 -12.85 -0.40
N SER A 319 4.54 -12.17 -1.43
CA SER A 319 4.93 -10.79 -1.79
C SER A 319 4.06 -9.70 -1.14
N HIS A 320 3.74 -9.86 0.15
CA HIS A 320 2.76 -9.03 0.85
C HIS A 320 3.22 -7.60 1.16
N THR A 321 4.52 -7.35 1.28
CA THR A 321 5.08 -6.03 1.62
C THR A 321 5.80 -5.39 0.43
N TRP A 322 5.92 -4.06 0.42
CA TRP A 322 6.78 -3.37 -0.54
C TRP A 322 8.24 -3.84 -0.48
N SER A 323 8.77 -4.13 0.71
CA SER A 323 10.14 -4.64 0.86
C SER A 323 10.34 -5.98 0.16
N ALA A 324 9.34 -6.87 0.19
CA ALA A 324 9.38 -8.13 -0.53
C ALA A 324 9.27 -7.94 -2.05
N ARG A 325 8.51 -6.93 -2.51
CA ARG A 325 8.30 -6.67 -3.95
C ARG A 325 9.43 -5.91 -4.61
N GLN A 326 9.96 -4.86 -3.98
CA GLN A 326 10.86 -3.90 -4.64
C GLN A 326 12.11 -4.56 -5.25
N GLY A 327 12.65 -5.61 -4.63
CA GLY A 327 13.81 -6.32 -5.15
C GLY A 327 13.50 -7.11 -6.42
N LEU A 328 12.30 -7.68 -6.53
CA LEU A 328 11.83 -8.41 -7.71
C LEU A 328 11.47 -7.44 -8.84
N LEU A 329 10.82 -6.32 -8.49
CA LEU A 329 10.51 -5.24 -9.40
C LEU A 329 11.78 -4.64 -10.01
N ALA A 330 12.84 -4.46 -9.22
CA ALA A 330 14.14 -4.03 -9.71
C ALA A 330 14.76 -5.04 -10.68
N LEU A 331 14.76 -6.33 -10.31
CA LEU A 331 15.32 -7.38 -11.17
C LEU A 331 14.58 -7.48 -12.51
N ALA A 332 13.25 -7.40 -12.50
CA ALA A 332 12.47 -7.46 -13.73
C ALA A 332 12.83 -6.30 -14.67
N ARG A 333 12.96 -5.10 -14.11
CA ARG A 333 13.32 -3.88 -14.86
C ARG A 333 14.78 -3.86 -15.30
N GLU A 334 15.70 -4.44 -14.52
CA GLU A 334 17.10 -4.68 -14.95
C GLU A 334 17.18 -5.58 -16.19
N HIS A 335 16.17 -6.42 -16.39
CA HIS A 335 16.01 -7.27 -17.56
C HIS A 335 14.99 -6.73 -18.57
N HIS A 336 14.55 -5.48 -18.45
CA HIS A 336 13.59 -4.88 -19.39
C HIS A 336 12.31 -5.71 -19.58
N ALA A 337 11.87 -6.39 -18.51
CA ALA A 337 10.64 -7.18 -18.52
C ALA A 337 9.42 -6.29 -18.30
N TYR A 338 8.31 -6.68 -18.91
CA TYR A 338 7.00 -6.10 -18.64
C TYR A 338 6.48 -6.63 -17.30
N VAL A 339 6.07 -5.75 -16.38
CA VAL A 339 5.64 -6.12 -15.03
C VAL A 339 4.14 -5.95 -14.86
N ILE A 340 3.49 -7.02 -14.45
CA ILE A 340 2.07 -7.06 -14.11
C ILE A 340 1.94 -7.52 -12.66
N VAL A 341 1.33 -6.70 -11.81
CA VAL A 341 1.02 -7.09 -10.43
C VAL A 341 -0.42 -7.56 -10.35
N ILE A 342 -0.65 -8.76 -9.81
CA ILE A 342 -1.98 -9.33 -9.61
C ILE A 342 -2.31 -9.28 -8.12
N TYR A 343 -3.15 -8.35 -7.71
CA TYR A 343 -3.59 -8.19 -6.34
C TYR A 343 -4.90 -8.94 -6.06
N MET A 344 -4.85 -9.93 -5.17
CA MET A 344 -6.03 -10.61 -4.65
C MET A 344 -6.64 -9.77 -3.52
N ASP A 345 -7.70 -9.06 -3.86
CA ASP A 345 -8.41 -8.12 -3.01
C ASP A 345 -9.59 -8.83 -2.32
N VAL A 346 -9.23 -9.72 -1.40
CA VAL A 346 -10.14 -10.66 -0.75
C VAL A 346 -10.18 -10.39 0.76
N PRO A 347 -11.38 -10.33 1.39
CA PRO A 347 -11.50 -10.18 2.84
C PRO A 347 -10.82 -11.32 3.62
N LEU A 348 -10.31 -11.01 4.81
CA LEU A 348 -9.67 -12.03 5.67
C LEU A 348 -10.61 -13.19 5.97
N ALA A 349 -11.87 -12.92 6.32
CA ALA A 349 -12.87 -13.95 6.62
C ALA A 349 -13.05 -14.94 5.46
N THR A 350 -13.13 -14.44 4.22
CA THR A 350 -13.21 -15.26 3.01
C THR A 350 -11.95 -16.09 2.81
N ALA A 351 -10.76 -15.52 3.03
CA ALA A 351 -9.50 -16.24 2.90
C ALA A 351 -9.37 -17.37 3.95
N LEU A 352 -9.80 -17.13 5.18
CA LEU A 352 -9.84 -18.14 6.25
C LEU A 352 -10.81 -19.27 5.93
N ALA A 353 -12.03 -18.94 5.49
CA ALA A 353 -13.03 -19.91 5.09
C ALA A 353 -12.54 -20.82 3.94
N ARG A 354 -11.88 -20.24 2.93
CA ARG A 354 -11.26 -20.99 1.83
C ARG A 354 -10.12 -21.88 2.30
N ASN A 355 -9.31 -21.39 3.23
CA ASN A 355 -8.18 -22.15 3.76
C ASN A 355 -8.61 -23.37 4.57
N ALA A 356 -9.79 -23.34 5.21
CA ALA A 356 -10.32 -24.49 5.95
C ALA A 356 -10.53 -25.73 5.07
N GLY A 357 -10.79 -25.55 3.77
CA GLY A 357 -10.91 -26.66 2.80
C GLY A 357 -9.62 -27.01 2.05
N ARG A 358 -8.47 -26.42 2.41
CA ARG A 358 -7.20 -26.60 1.68
C ARG A 358 -6.44 -27.84 2.15
N GLN A 359 -5.69 -28.49 1.26
CA GLN A 359 -4.67 -29.49 1.62
C GLN A 359 -3.28 -29.08 1.10
N PRO A 360 -2.27 -28.89 1.99
CA PRO A 360 -2.38 -28.76 3.44
C PRO A 360 -3.02 -27.42 3.86
N VAL A 361 -3.71 -27.43 5.00
CA VAL A 361 -4.23 -26.22 5.65
C VAL A 361 -3.05 -25.36 6.12
N VAL A 362 -3.08 -24.05 5.85
CA VAL A 362 -2.11 -23.12 6.44
C VAL A 362 -2.61 -22.70 7.82
N PRO A 363 -1.76 -22.67 8.86
CA PRO A 363 -2.20 -22.22 10.19
C PRO A 363 -2.80 -20.80 10.14
N GLU A 364 -3.95 -20.60 10.77
CA GLU A 364 -4.69 -19.33 10.77
C GLU A 364 -3.81 -18.14 11.18
N ALA A 365 -2.99 -18.31 12.22
CA ALA A 365 -2.07 -17.27 12.70
C ALA A 365 -1.10 -16.77 11.60
N VAL A 366 -0.71 -17.63 10.66
CA VAL A 366 0.14 -17.23 9.51
C VAL A 366 -0.66 -16.36 8.54
N ILE A 367 -1.91 -16.72 8.25
CA ILE A 367 -2.78 -15.95 7.35
C ILE A 367 -3.08 -14.58 7.93
N VAL A 368 -3.48 -14.52 9.20
CA VAL A 368 -3.75 -13.29 9.93
C VAL A 368 -2.50 -12.40 9.98
N ARG A 369 -1.32 -12.98 10.23
CA ARG A 369 -0.05 -12.23 10.19
C ARG A 369 0.24 -11.66 8.79
N SER A 370 0.07 -12.47 7.75
CA SER A 370 0.24 -12.01 6.36
C SER A 370 -0.75 -10.91 5.99
N TYR A 371 -2.00 -10.99 6.44
CA TYR A 371 -3.03 -9.98 6.21
C TYR A 371 -2.73 -8.65 6.91
N ARG A 372 -2.20 -8.71 8.13
CA ARG A 372 -1.74 -7.52 8.87
C ARG A 372 -0.53 -6.86 8.19
N ALA A 373 0.40 -7.67 7.69
CA ALA A 373 1.58 -7.17 6.99
C ALA A 373 1.29 -6.68 5.57
N LEU A 374 0.17 -7.10 4.97
CA LEU A 374 -0.20 -6.79 3.59
C LEU A 374 -0.19 -5.29 3.33
N GLN A 375 0.58 -4.87 2.35
CA GLN A 375 0.63 -3.53 1.77
C GLN A 375 0.11 -3.62 0.34
N GLU A 376 -1.04 -3.00 0.10
CA GLU A 376 -1.76 -3.01 -1.16
C GLU A 376 -0.86 -2.48 -2.27
N PRO A 377 -0.62 -3.25 -3.34
CA PRO A 377 0.23 -2.77 -4.41
C PRO A 377 -0.38 -1.54 -5.08
N ARG A 378 0.45 -0.55 -5.35
CA ARG A 378 0.02 0.70 -5.96
C ARG A 378 0.33 0.72 -7.47
N PRO A 379 -0.40 1.52 -8.26
CA PRO A 379 -0.24 1.56 -9.72
C PRO A 379 1.19 1.88 -10.18
N PHE A 380 1.97 2.64 -9.39
CA PHE A 380 3.35 2.97 -9.74
C PHE A 380 4.31 1.77 -9.70
N GLU A 381 3.95 0.66 -9.05
CA GLU A 381 4.82 -0.51 -8.88
C GLU A 381 5.01 -1.32 -10.17
N ALA A 382 4.06 -1.20 -11.11
CA ALA A 382 3.93 -2.04 -12.30
C ALA A 382 3.40 -1.25 -13.50
N GLU A 383 3.47 -1.85 -14.67
CA GLU A 383 2.86 -1.29 -15.87
C GLU A 383 1.34 -1.56 -15.87
N GLU A 384 0.94 -2.71 -15.34
CA GLU A 384 -0.46 -3.03 -15.06
C GLU A 384 -0.66 -3.55 -13.63
N LEU A 385 -1.74 -3.09 -13.01
CA LEU A 385 -2.23 -3.59 -11.73
C LEU A 385 -3.59 -4.26 -11.97
N TRP A 386 -3.61 -5.58 -11.82
CA TRP A 386 -4.81 -6.41 -11.94
C TRP A 386 -5.35 -6.70 -10.56
N ARG A 387 -6.56 -6.26 -10.27
CA ARG A 387 -7.23 -6.49 -8.99
C ARG A 387 -8.28 -7.56 -9.17
N VAL A 388 -8.15 -8.64 -8.39
CA VAL A 388 -9.05 -9.78 -8.41
C VAL A 388 -9.84 -9.81 -7.12
N ASP A 389 -11.16 -9.71 -7.21
CA ASP A 389 -12.05 -9.75 -6.05
C ASP A 389 -12.28 -11.18 -5.53
N ALA A 390 -13.11 -11.31 -4.51
CA ALA A 390 -13.45 -12.61 -3.93
C ALA A 390 -14.09 -13.55 -4.96
N ASP A 391 -14.91 -13.05 -5.87
CA ASP A 391 -15.63 -13.86 -6.86
C ASP A 391 -14.76 -14.23 -8.07
N GLY A 392 -13.53 -13.70 -8.13
CA GLY A 392 -12.58 -13.93 -9.20
C GLY A 392 -12.71 -12.96 -10.36
N ASN A 393 -13.55 -11.93 -10.24
CA ASN A 393 -13.63 -10.86 -11.24
C ASN A 393 -12.34 -10.06 -11.22
N CYS A 394 -11.80 -9.80 -12.40
CA CYS A 394 -10.54 -9.10 -12.57
C CYS A 394 -10.76 -7.71 -13.18
N THR A 395 -10.46 -6.66 -12.41
CA THR A 395 -10.38 -5.29 -12.93
C THR A 395 -8.92 -4.96 -13.24
N ARG A 396 -8.66 -4.31 -14.37
CA ARG A 396 -7.29 -3.98 -14.80
C ARG A 396 -7.11 -2.47 -14.80
N ARG A 397 -6.05 -2.00 -14.12
CA ARG A 397 -5.58 -0.62 -14.22
C ARG A 397 -4.25 -0.61 -14.96
N VAL A 398 -4.19 0.17 -16.02
CA VAL A 398 -2.98 0.38 -16.81
C VAL A 398 -2.36 1.71 -16.41
N SER A 399 -1.07 1.71 -16.11
CA SER A 399 -0.32 2.92 -15.75
C SER A 399 0.32 3.52 -17.00
N ASP A 400 -0.38 4.44 -17.67
CA ASP A 400 0.18 5.22 -18.79
C ASP A 400 0.67 6.59 -18.29
N GLU A 401 1.78 7.08 -18.83
CA GLU A 401 2.35 8.40 -18.45
C GLU A 401 1.46 9.59 -18.85
N ASN A 402 0.43 9.34 -19.66
CA ASN A 402 -0.62 10.32 -19.97
C ASN A 402 -1.78 10.31 -18.96
N ALA A 403 -1.77 9.45 -17.93
CA ALA A 403 -2.87 9.36 -16.96
C ALA A 403 -2.92 10.52 -15.94
N GLY A 404 -2.08 11.54 -16.11
CA GLY A 404 -2.02 12.76 -15.30
C GLY A 404 -2.16 14.06 -16.09
N ALA A 405 -2.74 14.02 -17.30
CA ALA A 405 -3.15 15.20 -18.06
C ALA A 405 -4.58 15.63 -17.71
#